data_AF-A0A096KHX3-F1
#
_entry.id   AF-A0A096KHX3-F1
#
_cell.length_a   1.000
_cell.length_b   1.000
_cell.length_c   1.000
_cell.angle_alpha   90.00
_cell.angle_beta   90.00
_cell.angle_gamma   90.00
#
_symmetry.space_group_name_H-M   'P 1'
#
loop_
_entity.id
_entity.type
_entity.pdbx_description
1 polymer ?
#
loop_
_entity_poly.entity_id
_entity_poly.type
_entity_poly.pdbx_seq_one_letter_code
_entity_poly.pdbx_strand_id
1 'polypeptide(L)'
;MADETQIAAFVLNENGNIDRVRTTDGSIYRIESTLAVEAAEEAKTAAANCKTMTESAETAEKTRVSNENARKTAETERGNNETSRKNAETSRKNAETTRQDNETARKNAETTRQNNETSRSNAEIERKKAESQRHDEHIADQQASSNATSAANGAASRADAAANQALQIANSVAQGSAGDSDIAALREQNAILANMLAESSGKFVFMDGTVYAPSSKATFEDGTVKLGSSCTVSGTTIVLA
;
A
#
# COMPACT_ATOMS: atom_id res chain seq x y z
N MET A 1 31.14 -15.12 -156.09
CA MET A 1 30.27 -15.28 -154.92
C MET A 1 30.59 -14.14 -153.98
N ALA A 2 29.55 -13.47 -153.48
CA ALA A 2 29.65 -12.14 -152.88
C ALA A 2 30.71 -12.08 -151.78
N ASP A 3 31.51 -11.03 -151.82
CA ASP A 3 32.31 -10.57 -150.70
C ASP A 3 31.34 -10.12 -149.59
N GLU A 4 30.91 -11.07 -148.77
CA GLU A 4 30.15 -10.81 -147.55
C GLU A 4 31.09 -10.35 -146.44
N THR A 5 31.87 -9.30 -146.70
CA THR A 5 32.44 -8.53 -145.60
C THR A 5 31.28 -7.80 -144.91
N GLN A 6 30.57 -8.50 -144.03
CA GLN A 6 29.58 -7.93 -143.12
C GLN A 6 30.33 -6.99 -142.17
N ILE A 7 30.40 -5.71 -142.53
CA ILE A 7 31.02 -4.69 -141.68
C ILE A 7 30.05 -4.42 -140.53
N ALA A 8 30.18 -5.20 -139.46
CA ALA A 8 29.48 -4.95 -138.21
C ALA A 8 30.25 -3.87 -137.42
N ALA A 9 29.53 -2.83 -136.98
CA ALA A 9 30.15 -1.76 -136.21
C ALA A 9 30.16 -2.13 -134.72
N PHE A 10 31.33 -2.05 -134.09
CA PHE A 10 31.46 -2.19 -132.65
C PHE A 10 30.95 -0.93 -131.96
N VAL A 11 30.05 -1.12 -131.00
CA VAL A 11 29.50 -0.06 -130.16
C VAL A 11 30.12 -0.20 -128.78
N LEU A 12 30.77 0.86 -128.32
CA LEU A 12 31.41 0.91 -127.02
C LEU A 12 30.40 1.28 -125.92
N ASN A 13 30.65 0.81 -124.69
CA ASN A 13 29.96 1.29 -123.50
C ASN A 13 30.60 2.57 -122.93
N GLU A 14 30.05 3.06 -121.83
CA GLU A 14 30.48 4.27 -121.12
C GLU A 14 31.94 4.20 -120.61
N ASN A 15 32.49 3.00 -120.48
CA ASN A 15 33.88 2.77 -120.07
C ASN A 15 34.83 2.61 -121.27
N GLY A 16 34.33 2.74 -122.50
CA GLY A 16 35.10 2.60 -123.73
C GLY A 16 35.37 1.16 -124.18
N ASN A 17 34.73 0.16 -123.54
CA ASN A 17 34.85 -1.25 -123.92
C ASN A 17 33.80 -1.64 -124.96
N ILE A 18 34.10 -2.60 -125.84
CA ILE A 18 33.12 -3.10 -126.81
C ILE A 18 32.00 -3.84 -126.08
N ASP A 19 30.75 -3.38 -126.26
CA ASP A 19 29.57 -3.86 -125.52
C ASP A 19 28.51 -4.47 -126.43
N ARG A 20 28.29 -3.84 -127.58
CA ARG A 20 27.27 -4.22 -128.54
C ARG A 20 27.85 -4.26 -129.95
N VAL A 21 27.29 -5.13 -130.76
CA VAL A 21 27.57 -5.21 -132.20
C VAL A 21 26.34 -4.72 -132.93
N ARG A 22 26.53 -3.73 -133.81
CA ARG A 22 25.49 -3.27 -134.73
C ARG A 22 25.68 -3.95 -136.07
N THR A 23 24.70 -4.75 -136.48
CA THR A 23 24.67 -5.42 -137.78
C THR A 23 24.29 -4.43 -138.89
N THR A 24 24.59 -4.79 -140.14
CA THR A 24 24.40 -3.90 -141.31
C THR A 24 22.93 -3.52 -141.56
N ASP A 25 21.98 -4.32 -141.07
CA ASP A 25 20.53 -4.05 -141.06
C ASP A 25 20.09 -3.05 -139.96
N GLY A 26 21.02 -2.61 -139.10
CA GLY A 26 20.78 -1.69 -138.02
C GLY A 26 20.41 -2.33 -136.68
N SER A 27 20.23 -3.66 -136.61
CA SER A 27 19.96 -4.38 -135.37
C SER A 27 21.16 -4.32 -134.41
N ILE A 28 20.91 -4.33 -133.10
CA ILE A 28 21.95 -4.20 -132.07
C ILE A 28 21.87 -5.42 -131.15
N TYR A 29 22.96 -6.18 -131.08
CA TYR A 29 23.09 -7.35 -130.20
C TYR A 29 24.17 -7.10 -129.14
N ARG A 30 23.90 -7.48 -127.90
CA ARG A 30 24.91 -7.49 -126.84
C ARG A 30 25.87 -8.67 -127.06
N ILE A 31 27.15 -8.44 -126.80
CA ILE A 31 28.14 -9.52 -126.84
C ILE A 31 27.91 -10.43 -125.64
N GLU A 32 27.99 -11.76 -125.84
CA GLU A 32 27.74 -12.74 -124.76
C GLU A 32 28.66 -12.53 -123.55
N SER A 33 29.92 -12.15 -123.79
CA SER A 33 30.87 -11.85 -122.73
C SER A 33 30.48 -10.61 -121.90
N THR A 34 29.86 -9.58 -122.47
CA THR A 34 29.38 -8.42 -121.70
C THR A 34 28.19 -8.78 -120.82
N LEU A 35 27.23 -9.55 -121.33
CA LEU A 35 26.09 -10.04 -120.53
C LEU A 35 26.53 -10.92 -119.35
N ALA A 36 27.52 -11.79 -119.58
CA ALA A 36 28.08 -12.64 -118.53
C ALA A 36 28.80 -11.83 -117.44
N VAL A 37 29.49 -10.75 -117.82
CA VAL A 37 30.16 -9.84 -116.88
C VAL A 37 29.15 -9.03 -116.06
N GLU A 38 28.08 -8.52 -116.68
CA GLU A 38 27.00 -7.81 -115.97
C GLU A 38 26.31 -8.72 -114.95
N ALA A 39 25.91 -9.94 -115.36
CA ALA A 39 25.29 -10.91 -114.46
C ALA A 39 26.22 -11.34 -113.31
N ALA A 40 27.53 -11.43 -113.57
CA ALA A 40 28.52 -11.72 -112.52
C ALA A 40 28.65 -10.56 -111.52
N GLU A 41 28.61 -9.30 -111.98
CA GLU A 41 28.70 -8.13 -111.10
C GLU A 41 27.40 -7.94 -110.28
N GLU A 42 26.23 -8.24 -110.86
CA GLU A 42 24.96 -8.29 -110.13
C GLU A 42 24.95 -9.38 -109.05
N ALA A 43 25.40 -10.59 -109.38
CA ALA A 43 25.51 -11.69 -108.42
C ALA A 43 26.49 -11.37 -107.28
N LYS A 44 27.61 -10.70 -107.59
CA LYS A 44 28.58 -10.22 -106.61
C LYS A 44 27.99 -9.14 -105.71
N THR A 45 27.20 -8.23 -106.27
CA THR A 45 26.47 -7.20 -105.51
C THR A 45 25.43 -7.83 -104.58
N ALA A 46 24.64 -8.79 -105.08
CA ALA A 46 23.67 -9.53 -104.27
C ALA A 46 24.35 -10.31 -103.14
N ALA A 47 25.50 -10.94 -103.40
CA ALA A 47 26.29 -11.64 -102.38
C ALA A 47 26.83 -10.67 -101.31
N ALA A 48 27.31 -9.48 -101.71
CA ALA A 48 27.76 -8.45 -100.78
C ALA A 48 26.62 -7.91 -99.90
N ASN A 49 25.44 -7.70 -100.48
CA ASN A 49 24.24 -7.28 -99.74
C ASN A 49 23.79 -8.37 -98.75
N CYS A 50 23.76 -9.63 -99.18
CA CYS A 50 23.41 -10.76 -98.33
C CYS A 50 24.39 -10.87 -97.15
N LYS A 51 25.70 -10.75 -97.40
CA LYS A 51 26.72 -10.73 -96.35
C LYS A 51 26.47 -9.62 -95.33
N THR A 52 26.18 -8.40 -95.81
CA THR A 52 25.88 -7.25 -94.94
C THR A 52 24.63 -7.49 -94.09
N MET A 53 23.58 -8.08 -94.68
CA MET A 53 22.35 -8.44 -93.95
C MET A 53 22.60 -9.50 -92.88
N THR A 54 23.40 -10.52 -93.17
CA THR A 54 23.77 -11.55 -92.20
C THR A 54 24.55 -10.95 -91.03
N GLU A 55 25.56 -10.12 -91.30
CA GLU A 55 26.35 -9.43 -90.26
C GLU A 55 25.47 -8.52 -89.39
N SER A 56 24.49 -7.84 -90.01
CA SER A 56 23.49 -7.03 -89.29
C SER A 56 22.59 -7.89 -88.41
N ALA A 57 22.09 -9.02 -88.91
CA ALA A 57 21.26 -9.96 -88.16
C ALA A 57 22.02 -10.58 -86.98
N GLU A 58 23.28 -10.97 -87.16
CA GLU A 58 24.15 -11.46 -86.09
C GLU A 58 24.36 -10.41 -85.01
N THR A 59 24.54 -9.15 -85.40
CA THR A 59 24.71 -8.03 -84.45
C THR A 59 23.43 -7.76 -83.67
N ALA A 60 22.27 -7.79 -84.34
CA ALA A 60 20.97 -7.68 -83.70
C ALA A 60 20.72 -8.82 -82.70
N GLU A 61 21.07 -10.06 -83.06
CA GLU A 61 20.92 -11.21 -82.18
C GLU A 61 21.84 -11.14 -80.97
N LYS A 62 23.10 -10.73 -81.14
CA LYS A 62 24.01 -10.45 -79.99
C LYS A 62 23.43 -9.41 -79.06
N THR A 63 22.83 -8.35 -79.60
CA THR A 63 22.18 -7.29 -78.81
C THR A 63 20.96 -7.83 -78.06
N ARG A 64 20.10 -8.61 -78.72
CA ARG A 64 18.93 -9.24 -78.11
C ARG A 64 19.32 -10.17 -76.96
N VAL A 65 20.34 -11.01 -77.17
CA VAL A 65 20.86 -11.92 -76.13
C VAL A 65 21.43 -11.13 -74.94
N SER A 66 22.18 -10.05 -75.19
CA SER A 66 22.69 -9.17 -74.14
C SER A 66 21.56 -8.55 -73.31
N ASN A 67 20.53 -8.00 -73.97
CA ASN A 67 19.36 -7.43 -73.30
C ASN A 67 18.58 -8.47 -72.49
N GLU A 68 18.43 -9.68 -73.02
CA GLU A 68 17.74 -10.77 -72.32
C GLU A 68 18.51 -11.23 -71.08
N ASN A 69 19.85 -11.27 -71.15
CA ASN A 69 20.68 -11.56 -69.97
C ASN A 69 20.58 -10.44 -68.93
N ALA A 70 20.60 -9.17 -69.35
CA ALA A 70 20.38 -8.04 -68.44
C ALA A 70 19.00 -8.10 -67.76
N ARG A 71 17.95 -8.48 -68.51
CA ARG A 71 16.60 -8.67 -67.97
C ARG A 71 16.55 -9.79 -66.92
N LYS A 72 17.22 -10.93 -67.17
CA LYS A 72 17.29 -12.04 -66.21
C LYS A 72 18.01 -11.65 -64.91
N THR A 73 19.10 -10.88 -65.01
CA THR A 73 19.80 -10.35 -63.84
C THR A 73 18.89 -9.43 -63.03
N ALA A 74 18.23 -8.47 -63.70
CA ALA A 74 17.31 -7.55 -63.03
C ALA A 74 16.14 -8.27 -62.34
N GLU A 75 15.57 -9.31 -62.96
CA GLU A 75 14.49 -10.08 -62.34
C GLU A 75 14.97 -10.90 -61.14
N THR A 76 16.20 -11.43 -61.20
CA THR A 76 16.84 -12.11 -60.05
C THR A 76 17.05 -11.14 -58.89
N GLU A 77 17.55 -9.93 -59.15
CA GLU A 77 17.70 -8.88 -58.15
C GLU A 77 16.37 -8.48 -57.52
N ARG A 78 15.31 -8.33 -58.34
CA ARG A 78 13.94 -8.08 -57.84
C ARG A 78 13.46 -9.20 -56.91
N GLY A 79 13.69 -10.46 -57.28
CA GLY A 79 13.35 -11.61 -56.44
C GLY A 79 14.09 -11.63 -55.09
N ASN A 80 15.38 -11.28 -55.09
CA ASN A 80 16.19 -11.17 -53.89
C ASN A 80 15.71 -10.03 -52.98
N ASN A 81 15.39 -8.87 -53.56
CA ASN A 81 14.85 -7.72 -52.82
C ASN A 81 13.50 -8.04 -52.19
N GLU A 82 12.61 -8.74 -52.91
CA GLU A 82 11.32 -9.16 -52.39
C GLU A 82 11.46 -10.17 -51.24
N THR A 83 12.44 -11.09 -51.33
CA THR A 83 12.77 -12.02 -50.24
C THR A 83 13.26 -11.27 -49.01
N SER A 84 14.18 -10.32 -49.18
CA SER A 84 14.67 -9.46 -48.09
C SER A 84 13.55 -8.67 -47.42
N ARG A 85 12.61 -8.13 -48.21
CA ARG A 85 11.42 -7.42 -47.71
C ARG A 85 10.53 -8.33 -46.87
N LYS A 86 10.26 -9.57 -47.31
CA LYS A 86 9.47 -10.56 -46.55
C LYS A 86 10.14 -10.94 -45.23
N ASN A 87 11.46 -11.09 -45.23
CA ASN A 87 12.22 -11.38 -44.01
C ASN A 87 12.16 -10.21 -43.02
N ALA A 88 12.34 -8.98 -43.49
CA ALA A 88 12.22 -7.78 -42.66
C ALA A 88 10.82 -7.64 -42.04
N GLU A 89 9.77 -7.91 -42.82
CA GLU A 89 8.39 -7.87 -42.34
C GLU A 89 8.10 -8.96 -41.30
N THR A 90 8.68 -10.15 -41.46
CA THR A 90 8.58 -11.23 -40.48
C THR A 90 9.27 -10.85 -39.17
N SER A 91 10.48 -10.29 -39.25
CA SER A 91 11.20 -9.78 -38.06
C SER A 91 10.41 -8.67 -37.35
N ARG A 92 9.77 -7.77 -38.10
CA ARG A 92 8.92 -6.71 -37.56
C ARG A 92 7.72 -7.28 -36.81
N LYS A 93 7.05 -8.30 -37.36
CA LYS A 93 5.93 -8.99 -36.69
C LYS A 93 6.38 -9.65 -35.40
N ASN A 94 7.50 -10.37 -35.42
CA ASN A 94 8.03 -11.02 -34.22
C ASN A 94 8.37 -10.00 -33.12
N ALA A 95 9.01 -8.88 -33.48
CA ALA A 95 9.30 -7.81 -32.53
C ALA A 95 8.02 -7.20 -31.93
N GLU A 96 6.97 -7.05 -32.73
CA GLU A 96 5.67 -6.54 -32.27
C GLU A 96 4.97 -7.53 -31.33
N THR A 97 5.04 -8.85 -31.60
CA THR A 97 4.57 -9.88 -30.67
C THR A 97 5.30 -9.79 -29.33
N THR A 98 6.63 -9.73 -29.32
CA THR A 98 7.42 -9.56 -28.09
C THR A 98 7.02 -8.29 -27.33
N ARG A 99 6.75 -7.19 -28.04
CA ARG A 99 6.29 -5.93 -27.42
C ARG A 99 4.93 -6.10 -26.73
N GLN A 100 4.01 -6.83 -27.34
CA GLN A 100 2.68 -7.12 -26.78
C GLN A 100 2.76 -8.03 -25.54
N ASP A 101 3.63 -9.04 -25.57
CA ASP A 101 3.87 -9.92 -24.43
C ASP A 101 4.45 -9.15 -23.24
N ASN A 102 5.45 -8.30 -23.49
CA ASN A 102 6.04 -7.43 -22.46
C ASN A 102 5.02 -6.46 -21.87
N GLU A 103 4.15 -5.88 -22.69
CA GLU A 103 3.08 -4.99 -22.22
C GLU A 103 2.05 -5.73 -21.37
N THR A 104 1.75 -6.99 -21.70
CA THR A 104 0.87 -7.86 -20.91
C THR A 104 1.51 -8.18 -19.55
N ALA A 105 2.81 -8.54 -19.54
CA ALA A 105 3.55 -8.77 -18.31
C ALA A 105 3.59 -7.53 -17.41
N ARG A 106 3.79 -6.35 -18.01
CA ARG A 106 3.77 -5.05 -17.28
C ARG A 106 2.41 -4.78 -16.63
N LYS A 107 1.31 -5.02 -17.34
CA LYS A 107 -0.05 -4.86 -16.79
C LYS A 107 -0.29 -5.81 -15.61
N ASN A 108 0.11 -7.07 -15.73
CA ASN A 108 -0.04 -8.05 -14.64
C ASN A 108 0.78 -7.68 -13.39
N ALA A 109 2.02 -7.19 -13.58
CA ALA A 109 2.85 -6.69 -12.49
C ALA A 109 2.20 -5.48 -11.79
N GLU A 110 1.60 -4.56 -12.56
CA GLU A 110 0.92 -3.40 -12.03
C GLU A 110 -0.35 -3.76 -11.24
N THR A 111 -1.15 -4.73 -11.72
CA THR A 111 -2.29 -5.27 -10.96
C THR A 111 -1.83 -5.90 -9.64
N THR A 112 -0.73 -6.65 -9.65
CA THR A 112 -0.15 -7.24 -8.43
C THR A 112 0.27 -6.15 -7.44
N ARG A 113 0.92 -5.09 -7.93
CA ARG A 113 1.33 -3.94 -7.11
C ARG A 113 0.12 -3.26 -6.46
N GLN A 114 -0.97 -3.07 -7.21
CA GLN A 114 -2.21 -2.48 -6.69
C GLN A 114 -2.83 -3.34 -5.59
N ASN A 115 -2.91 -4.65 -5.79
CA ASN A 115 -3.44 -5.57 -4.77
C ASN A 115 -2.61 -5.57 -3.48
N ASN A 116 -1.28 -5.50 -3.61
CA ASN A 116 -0.38 -5.39 -2.46
C ASN A 116 -0.59 -4.07 -1.71
N GLU A 117 -0.79 -2.96 -2.42
CA GLU A 117 -1.07 -1.66 -1.83
C GLU A 117 -2.41 -1.65 -1.06
N THR A 118 -3.45 -2.24 -1.64
CA THR A 118 -4.74 -2.42 -0.94
C THR A 118 -4.58 -3.25 0.33
N SER A 119 -3.82 -4.36 0.25
CA SER A 119 -3.57 -5.22 1.42
C SER A 119 -2.81 -4.48 2.53
N ARG A 120 -1.81 -3.67 2.15
CA ARG A 120 -1.06 -2.82 3.08
C ARG A 120 -1.97 -1.77 3.74
N SER A 121 -2.83 -1.11 2.95
CA SER A 121 -3.79 -0.13 3.46
C SER A 121 -4.74 -0.76 4.49
N ASN A 122 -5.28 -1.94 4.21
CA ASN A 122 -6.15 -2.66 5.13
C ASN A 122 -5.42 -3.06 6.42
N ALA A 123 -4.18 -3.56 6.31
CA ALA A 123 -3.37 -3.88 7.48
C ALA A 123 -3.10 -2.64 8.36
N GLU A 124 -2.87 -1.48 7.74
CA GLU A 124 -2.67 -0.22 8.45
C GLU A 124 -3.94 0.27 9.16
N ILE A 125 -5.13 0.05 8.57
CA ILE A 125 -6.42 0.33 9.23
C ILE A 125 -6.57 -0.53 10.49
N GLU A 126 -6.32 -1.84 10.39
CA GLU A 126 -6.41 -2.73 11.55
C GLU A 126 -5.37 -2.39 12.62
N ARG A 127 -4.15 -2.03 12.22
CA ARG A 127 -3.12 -1.55 13.15
C ARG A 127 -3.57 -0.31 13.91
N LYS A 128 -4.17 0.67 13.22
CA LYS A 128 -4.71 1.89 13.87
C LYS A 128 -5.84 1.56 14.84
N LYS A 129 -6.74 0.65 14.48
CA LYS A 129 -7.83 0.19 15.36
C LYS A 129 -7.28 -0.46 16.63
N ALA A 130 -6.30 -1.36 16.50
CA ALA A 130 -5.63 -1.98 17.63
C ALA A 130 -4.90 -0.96 18.51
N GLU A 131 -4.27 0.06 17.90
CA GLU A 131 -3.61 1.14 18.64
C GLU A 131 -4.61 1.98 19.44
N SER A 132 -5.75 2.34 18.84
CA SER A 132 -6.83 3.05 19.54
C SER A 132 -7.36 2.24 20.72
N GLN A 133 -7.60 0.94 20.54
CA GLN A 133 -8.03 0.08 21.63
C GLN A 133 -7.00 0.04 22.77
N ARG A 134 -5.71 -0.13 22.46
CA ARG A 134 -4.64 -0.10 23.46
C ARG A 134 -4.57 1.24 24.20
N HIS A 135 -4.83 2.34 23.50
CA HIS A 135 -4.87 3.66 24.11
C HIS A 135 -6.02 3.80 25.11
N ASP A 136 -7.21 3.33 24.74
CA ASP A 136 -8.39 3.34 25.62
C ASP A 136 -8.19 2.45 26.85
N GLU A 137 -7.63 1.25 26.66
CA GLU A 137 -7.25 0.34 27.75
C GLU A 137 -6.25 1.00 28.72
N HIS A 138 -5.22 1.66 28.20
CA HIS A 138 -4.25 2.38 29.02
C HIS A 138 -4.88 3.52 29.83
N ILE A 139 -5.82 4.28 29.24
CA ILE A 139 -6.56 5.33 29.97
C ILE A 139 -7.40 4.72 31.09
N ALA A 140 -8.10 3.62 30.80
CA ALA A 140 -8.92 2.93 31.79
C ALA A 140 -8.08 2.41 32.97
N ASP A 141 -6.92 1.81 32.68
CA ASP A 141 -5.97 1.35 33.70
C ASP A 141 -5.44 2.51 34.56
N GLN A 142 -5.10 3.64 33.94
CA GLN A 142 -4.64 4.83 34.64
C GLN A 142 -5.73 5.40 35.59
N GLN A 143 -6.99 5.37 35.15
CA GLN A 143 -8.12 5.80 35.96
C GLN A 143 -8.39 4.82 37.11
N ALA A 144 -8.35 3.51 36.84
CA ALA A 144 -8.51 2.47 37.85
C ALA A 144 -7.44 2.60 38.95
N SER A 145 -6.18 2.82 38.56
CA SER A 145 -5.07 3.05 39.48
C SER A 145 -5.27 4.30 40.35
N SER A 146 -5.71 5.42 39.74
CA SER A 146 -6.02 6.66 40.47
C SER A 146 -7.16 6.49 41.47
N ASN A 147 -8.21 5.76 41.09
CA ASN A 147 -9.35 5.45 41.95
C ASN A 147 -8.92 4.56 43.13
N ALA A 148 -8.12 3.53 42.87
CA ALA A 148 -7.58 2.65 43.91
C ALA A 148 -6.72 3.43 44.92
N THR A 149 -5.88 4.34 44.44
CA THR A 149 -5.06 5.22 45.29
C THR A 149 -5.93 6.11 46.18
N SER A 150 -6.97 6.72 45.60
CA SER A 150 -7.91 7.56 46.35
C SER A 150 -8.68 6.78 47.42
N ALA A 151 -9.12 5.55 47.08
CA ALA A 151 -9.80 4.67 48.02
C ALA A 151 -8.88 4.25 49.18
N ALA A 152 -7.61 3.92 48.89
CA ALA A 152 -6.61 3.59 49.89
C ALA A 152 -6.32 4.76 50.83
N ASN A 153 -6.12 5.97 50.28
CA ASN A 153 -5.91 7.18 51.08
C ASN A 153 -7.11 7.47 51.99
N GLY A 154 -8.33 7.37 51.46
CA GLY A 154 -9.55 7.55 52.26
C GLY A 154 -9.69 6.51 53.38
N ALA A 155 -9.29 5.25 53.12
CA ALA A 155 -9.29 4.20 54.14
C ALA A 155 -8.26 4.48 55.24
N ALA A 156 -7.05 4.92 54.88
CA ALA A 156 -6.01 5.32 55.84
C ALA A 156 -6.48 6.46 56.74
N SER A 157 -7.03 7.54 56.17
CA SER A 157 -7.55 8.67 56.97
C SER A 157 -8.68 8.26 57.92
N ARG A 158 -9.58 7.35 57.49
CA ARG A 158 -10.63 6.81 58.37
C ARG A 158 -10.05 5.98 59.50
N ALA A 159 -9.01 5.20 59.24
CA ALA A 159 -8.32 4.42 60.27
C ALA A 159 -7.63 5.33 61.29
N ASP A 160 -6.94 6.38 60.84
CA ASP A 160 -6.31 7.38 61.71
C ASP A 160 -7.35 8.12 62.57
N ALA A 161 -8.48 8.51 61.99
CA ALA A 161 -9.57 9.15 62.71
C ALA A 161 -10.16 8.23 63.79
N ALA A 162 -10.41 6.96 63.44
CA ALA A 162 -10.92 5.97 64.39
C ALA A 162 -9.92 5.69 65.53
N ALA A 163 -8.62 5.59 65.22
CA ALA A 163 -7.57 5.42 66.22
C ALA A 163 -7.49 6.62 67.18
N ASN A 164 -7.58 7.84 66.65
CA ASN A 164 -7.60 9.06 67.46
C ASN A 164 -8.84 9.14 68.36
N GLN A 165 -10.02 8.80 67.84
CA GLN A 165 -11.25 8.72 68.65
C GLN A 165 -11.10 7.69 69.78
N ALA A 166 -10.56 6.50 69.47
CA ALA A 166 -10.32 5.46 70.47
C ALA A 166 -9.36 5.93 71.56
N LEU A 167 -8.29 6.66 71.20
CA LEU A 167 -7.35 7.23 72.16
C LEU A 167 -8.00 8.29 73.06
N GLN A 168 -8.85 9.16 72.50
CA GLN A 168 -9.59 10.16 73.28
C GLN A 168 -10.54 9.50 74.28
N ILE A 169 -11.27 8.47 73.84
CA ILE A 169 -12.15 7.68 74.71
C ILE A 169 -11.33 7.02 75.83
N ALA A 170 -10.20 6.38 75.50
CA ALA A 170 -9.33 5.74 76.48
C ALA A 170 -8.79 6.73 77.52
N ASN A 171 -8.35 7.92 77.08
CA ASN A 171 -7.89 8.98 77.98
C ASN A 171 -9.02 9.51 78.89
N SER A 172 -10.23 9.70 78.35
CA SER A 172 -11.40 10.14 79.11
C SER A 172 -11.78 9.13 80.20
N VAL A 173 -11.79 7.84 79.85
CA VAL A 173 -12.05 6.75 80.80
C VAL A 173 -10.97 6.69 81.88
N ALA A 174 -9.69 6.81 81.51
CA ALA A 174 -8.58 6.79 82.47
C ALA A 174 -8.59 7.98 83.44
N GLN A 175 -9.12 9.13 83.03
CA GLN A 175 -9.23 10.34 83.86
C GLN A 175 -10.48 10.38 84.75
N GLY A 176 -11.37 9.37 84.69
CA GLY A 176 -12.62 9.32 85.47
C GLY A 176 -13.72 10.27 84.98
N SER A 177 -13.43 11.21 84.07
CA SER A 177 -14.37 12.26 83.67
C SER A 177 -15.60 11.76 82.90
N ALA A 178 -15.60 10.52 82.41
CA ALA A 178 -16.77 9.90 81.77
C ALA A 178 -17.75 9.36 82.83
N GLY A 179 -18.71 10.19 83.24
CA GLY A 179 -19.82 9.80 84.12
C GLY A 179 -19.62 10.07 85.61
N ASP A 180 -18.42 10.47 86.04
CA ASP A 180 -18.17 10.81 87.44
C ASP A 180 -19.00 12.01 87.92
N SER A 181 -19.28 13.01 87.08
CA SER A 181 -20.12 14.16 87.45
C SER A 181 -21.55 13.76 87.77
N ASP A 182 -22.14 12.91 86.93
CA ASP A 182 -23.53 12.48 87.06
C ASP A 182 -23.67 11.48 88.22
N ILE A 183 -22.69 10.60 88.40
CA ILE A 183 -22.62 9.67 89.55
C ILE A 183 -22.43 10.45 90.86
N ALA A 184 -21.58 11.48 90.89
CA ALA A 184 -21.40 12.34 92.05
C ALA A 184 -22.70 13.09 92.41
N ALA A 185 -23.36 13.68 91.41
CA ALA A 185 -24.65 14.37 91.60
C ALA A 185 -25.74 13.42 92.12
N LEU A 186 -25.81 12.19 91.59
CA LEU A 186 -26.76 11.18 92.07
C LEU A 186 -26.46 10.71 93.50
N ARG A 187 -25.19 10.55 93.87
CA ARG A 187 -24.79 10.24 95.25
C ARG A 187 -25.21 11.34 96.22
N GLU A 188 -25.02 12.61 95.84
CA GLU A 188 -25.45 13.75 96.64
C GLU A 188 -26.97 13.80 96.81
N GLN A 189 -27.72 13.58 95.73
CA GLN A 189 -29.18 13.48 95.80
C GLN A 189 -29.63 12.33 96.72
N ASN A 190 -29.04 11.14 96.60
CA ASN A 190 -29.35 10.01 97.48
C ASN A 190 -29.08 10.34 98.96
N ALA A 191 -28.01 11.07 99.27
CA ALA A 191 -27.72 11.52 100.63
C ALA A 191 -28.81 12.50 101.15
N ILE A 192 -29.27 13.43 100.31
CA ILE A 192 -30.37 14.34 100.66
C ILE A 192 -31.66 13.56 100.92
N LEU A 193 -32.02 12.63 100.03
CA LEU A 193 -33.21 11.78 100.21
C LEU A 193 -33.12 10.94 101.49
N ALA A 194 -31.96 10.35 101.78
CA ALA A 194 -31.75 9.58 103.00
C ALA A 194 -31.93 10.44 104.26
N ASN A 195 -31.45 11.69 104.23
CA ASN A 195 -31.66 12.64 105.33
C ASN A 195 -33.14 13.01 105.50
N MET A 196 -33.85 13.29 104.39
CA MET A 196 -35.29 13.55 104.42
C MET A 196 -36.09 12.35 104.94
N LEU A 197 -35.69 11.12 104.59
CA LEU A 197 -36.32 9.90 105.08
C LEU A 197 -36.07 9.72 106.58
N ALA A 198 -34.85 9.98 107.07
CA ALA A 198 -34.53 9.92 108.49
C ALA A 198 -35.42 10.91 109.28
N GLU A 199 -35.52 12.17 108.82
CA GLU A 199 -36.36 13.21 109.41
C GLU A 199 -37.85 12.82 109.42
N SER A 200 -38.38 12.39 108.28
CA SER A 200 -39.78 12.00 108.12
C SER A 200 -40.16 10.77 108.95
N SER A 201 -39.30 9.76 108.96
CA SER A 201 -39.56 8.50 109.67
C SER A 201 -39.27 8.59 111.17
N GLY A 202 -38.53 9.60 111.62
CA GLY A 202 -38.06 9.73 113.00
C GLY A 202 -37.14 8.59 113.44
N LYS A 203 -36.50 7.87 112.52
CA LYS A 203 -35.59 6.74 112.79
C LYS A 203 -34.21 7.01 112.21
N PHE A 204 -33.19 6.39 112.79
CA PHE A 204 -31.87 6.34 112.16
C PHE A 204 -31.95 5.49 110.89
N VAL A 205 -31.42 6.00 109.79
CA VAL A 205 -31.35 5.32 108.50
C VAL A 205 -29.89 5.06 108.19
N PHE A 206 -29.55 3.80 107.92
CA PHE A 206 -28.21 3.43 107.45
C PHE A 206 -28.25 3.21 105.94
N MET A 207 -27.43 3.96 105.21
CA MET A 207 -27.32 3.85 103.75
C MET A 207 -25.89 4.19 103.32
N ASP A 208 -25.31 3.38 102.43
CA ASP A 208 -23.95 3.57 101.90
C ASP A 208 -22.89 3.83 102.98
N GLY A 209 -22.92 3.06 104.07
CA GLY A 209 -21.94 3.18 105.15
C GLY A 209 -22.12 4.42 106.05
N THR A 210 -23.12 5.26 105.78
CA THR A 210 -23.42 6.48 106.53
C THR A 210 -24.73 6.32 107.32
N VAL A 211 -24.73 6.73 108.58
CA VAL A 211 -25.93 6.79 109.41
C VAL A 211 -26.53 8.19 109.33
N TYR A 212 -27.72 8.30 108.75
CA TYR A 212 -28.52 9.51 108.70
C TYR A 212 -29.46 9.53 109.91
N ALA A 213 -29.29 10.53 110.77
CA ALA A 213 -30.06 10.69 111.99
C ALA A 213 -31.07 11.84 111.84
N PRO A 214 -32.33 11.69 112.30
CA PRO A 214 -33.25 12.81 112.36
C PRO A 214 -32.77 13.82 113.40
N SER A 215 -32.94 15.12 113.11
CA SER A 215 -32.60 16.23 114.00
C SER A 215 -33.24 16.13 115.39
N SER A 216 -34.39 15.45 115.49
CA SER A 216 -35.07 15.15 116.77
C SER A 216 -34.34 14.12 117.66
N LYS A 217 -33.40 13.34 117.09
CA LYS A 217 -32.68 12.26 117.79
C LYS A 217 -31.18 12.45 117.85
N ALA A 218 -30.57 13.08 116.84
CA ALA A 218 -29.18 13.48 116.94
C ALA A 218 -28.91 14.71 116.07
N THR A 219 -28.07 15.61 116.56
CA THR A 219 -27.52 16.71 115.78
C THR A 219 -26.00 16.59 115.74
N PHE A 220 -25.40 17.03 114.65
CA PHE A 220 -23.95 17.09 114.49
C PHE A 220 -23.54 18.55 114.35
N GLU A 221 -22.71 19.02 115.27
CA GLU A 221 -22.23 20.39 115.31
C GLU A 221 -20.76 20.36 115.77
N ASP A 222 -19.88 21.03 115.02
CA ASP A 222 -18.45 21.14 115.31
C ASP A 222 -17.75 19.81 115.66
N GLY A 223 -17.97 18.76 114.86
CA GLY A 223 -17.32 17.46 115.05
C GLY A 223 -17.91 16.60 116.17
N THR A 224 -18.94 17.09 116.87
CA THR A 224 -19.56 16.41 118.01
C THR A 224 -21.00 16.02 117.69
N VAL A 225 -21.35 14.74 117.93
CA VAL A 225 -22.73 14.25 117.84
C VAL A 225 -23.41 14.47 119.18
N LYS A 226 -24.49 15.26 119.22
CA LYS A 226 -25.36 15.46 120.38
C LYS A 226 -26.61 14.60 120.20
N LEU A 227 -26.92 13.74 121.16
CA LEU A 227 -28.14 12.93 121.15
C LEU A 227 -29.31 13.68 121.78
N GLY A 228 -30.48 13.63 121.15
CA GLY A 228 -31.71 14.26 121.62
C GLY A 228 -32.26 13.58 122.87
N SER A 229 -33.14 14.27 123.62
CA SER A 229 -33.71 13.81 124.89
C SER A 229 -34.53 12.52 124.80
N SER A 230 -34.89 12.09 123.58
CA SER A 230 -35.58 10.83 123.29
C SER A 230 -34.63 9.63 123.14
N CYS A 231 -33.31 9.85 123.16
CA CYS A 231 -32.29 8.83 123.00
C CYS A 231 -31.68 8.46 124.36
N THR A 232 -31.55 7.17 124.63
CA THR A 232 -30.89 6.64 125.83
C THR A 232 -29.71 5.78 125.42
N VAL A 233 -28.56 6.00 126.05
CA VAL A 233 -27.34 5.20 125.83
C VAL A 233 -26.97 4.55 127.15
N SER A 234 -26.90 3.22 127.18
CA SER A 234 -26.41 2.48 128.36
C SER A 234 -25.12 1.74 128.00
N GLY A 235 -24.04 2.02 128.72
CA GLY A 235 -22.71 1.44 128.49
C GLY A 235 -21.71 2.45 127.92
N THR A 236 -20.46 2.01 127.72
CA THR A 236 -19.35 2.84 127.22
C THR A 236 -19.11 2.70 125.71
N THR A 237 -19.92 1.91 125.01
CA THR A 237 -19.75 1.60 123.59
C THR A 237 -21.09 1.68 122.86
N ILE A 238 -21.18 2.53 121.85
CA ILE A 238 -22.31 2.59 120.91
C ILE A 238 -21.92 1.75 119.69
N VAL A 239 -22.62 0.63 119.48
CA VAL A 239 -22.44 -0.21 118.30
C VAL A 239 -23.52 0.17 117.30
N LEU A 240 -23.11 0.87 116.23
CA LEU A 240 -23.93 1.11 115.06
C LEU A 240 -23.72 -0.09 114.14
N ALA A 241 -24.74 -0.93 113.99
CA ALA A 241 -24.76 -2.04 113.02
C ALA A 241 -25.51 -1.61 111.75
#